data_AF-A0A380NM39-F1
#
_entry.id   AF-A0A380NM39-F1
#
_cell.length_a   1.000
_cell.length_b   1.000
_cell.length_c   1.000
_cell.angle_alpha   90.00
_cell.angle_beta   90.00
_cell.angle_gamma   90.00
#
_symmetry.space_group_name_H-M   'P 1'
#
loop_
_entity.id
_entity.type
_entity.pdbx_description
1 polymer ?
#
loop_
_entity_poly.entity_id
_entity_poly.type
_entity_poly.pdbx_seq_one_letter_code
_entity_poly.pdbx_strand_id
1 'polypeptide(L)'
;MKISTKGRYALRVLVDLAENGKKKNVSIREIAERQRISDKYLEGIVARLSAAGYVKSVRGKYGGYRLSKEPKEYTVYDILRAAEDSIALVACLEDEVNQCPRSKTCMTLPLWEHMQAQFKEYMEKLTLQDVLDKKFDVPADDGDDVTEEVLADVASSETSDDTPVKSDTVGPASV
;
A
#
# COMPACT_ATOMS: atom_id res chain seq x y z
N MET A 1 6.72 1.63 13.16
CA MET A 1 6.06 1.08 11.95
C MET A 1 6.06 2.14 10.86
N LYS A 2 6.28 1.77 9.60
CA LYS A 2 6.12 2.62 8.42
C LYS A 2 5.16 1.88 7.48
N ILE A 3 4.10 2.55 7.02
CA ILE A 3 3.22 1.98 5.98
C ILE A 3 4.09 1.72 4.74
N SER A 4 4.00 0.53 4.17
CA SER A 4 4.87 0.14 3.08
C SER A 4 4.54 0.93 1.81
N THR A 5 5.47 0.94 0.86
CA THR A 5 5.21 1.51 -0.47
C THR A 5 4.00 0.82 -1.13
N LYS A 6 3.82 -0.48 -0.89
CA LYS A 6 2.69 -1.27 -1.40
C LYS A 6 1.35 -0.76 -0.85
N GLY A 7 1.24 -0.53 0.46
CA GLY A 7 0.03 0.01 1.09
C GLY A 7 -0.31 1.41 0.56
N ARG A 8 0.68 2.30 0.49
CA ARG A 8 0.50 3.66 -0.05
C ARG A 8 0.04 3.63 -1.52
N TYR A 9 0.65 2.78 -2.34
CA TYR A 9 0.32 2.70 -3.76
C TYR A 9 -1.02 2.00 -4.00
N ALA A 10 -1.43 1.05 -3.17
CA ALA A 10 -2.77 0.47 -3.25
C ALA A 10 -3.86 1.53 -3.11
N LEU A 11 -3.71 2.45 -2.14
CA LEU A 11 -4.64 3.56 -1.97
C LEU A 11 -4.65 4.48 -3.20
N ARG A 12 -3.48 4.87 -3.70
CA ARG A 12 -3.35 5.70 -4.92
C ARG A 12 -4.00 5.06 -6.14
N VAL A 13 -3.85 3.75 -6.31
CA VAL A 13 -4.45 3.00 -7.42
C VAL A 13 -5.97 2.98 -7.30
N LEU A 14 -6.52 2.79 -6.11
CA LEU A 14 -7.97 2.82 -5.92
C LEU A 14 -8.55 4.22 -6.15
N VAL A 15 -7.84 5.28 -5.74
CA VAL A 15 -8.20 6.68 -6.06
C VAL A 15 -8.20 6.89 -7.58
N ASP A 16 -7.14 6.47 -8.26
CA ASP A 16 -7.03 6.59 -9.72
C ASP A 16 -8.19 5.88 -10.44
N LEU A 17 -8.54 4.67 -9.98
CA LEU A 17 -9.68 3.92 -10.51
C LEU A 17 -11.02 4.59 -10.19
N ALA A 18 -11.17 5.23 -9.04
CA ALA A 18 -12.39 5.96 -8.69
C ALA A 18 -12.60 7.19 -9.59
N GLU A 19 -11.52 7.88 -9.95
CA GLU A 19 -11.55 9.06 -10.82
C GLU A 19 -11.75 8.69 -12.29
N ASN A 20 -11.02 7.68 -12.76
CA ASN A 20 -10.91 7.36 -14.19
C ASN A 20 -11.78 6.17 -14.64
N GLY A 21 -12.27 5.36 -13.69
CA GLY A 21 -12.94 4.08 -13.95
C GLY A 21 -14.47 4.10 -13.86
N LYS A 22 -15.12 5.27 -13.74
CA LYS A 22 -16.59 5.37 -13.59
C LYS A 22 -17.38 4.84 -14.79
N LYS A 23 -16.84 5.01 -16.01
CA LYS A 23 -17.53 4.68 -17.28
C LYS A 23 -16.84 3.62 -18.12
N LYS A 24 -15.59 3.26 -17.79
CA LYS A 24 -14.78 2.31 -18.55
C LYS A 24 -13.85 1.53 -17.61
N ASN A 25 -13.36 0.39 -18.07
CA ASN A 25 -12.21 -0.24 -17.45
C ASN A 25 -10.97 0.63 -17.70
N VAL A 26 -10.06 0.66 -16.72
CA VAL A 26 -8.79 1.38 -16.80
C VAL A 26 -7.67 0.35 -16.92
N SER A 27 -6.87 0.45 -17.98
CA SER A 27 -5.75 -0.46 -18.18
C SER A 27 -4.65 -0.21 -17.16
N ILE A 28 -3.84 -1.24 -16.89
CA ILE A 28 -2.72 -1.12 -15.95
C ILE A 28 -1.70 -0.06 -16.40
N ARG A 29 -1.47 0.03 -17.70
CA ARG A 29 -0.55 1.00 -18.31
C ARG A 29 -1.03 2.44 -18.13
N GLU A 30 -2.34 2.68 -18.25
CA GLU A 30 -2.94 3.99 -17.98
C GLU A 30 -2.73 4.41 -16.51
N ILE A 31 -2.88 3.48 -15.57
CA ILE A 31 -2.67 3.75 -14.14
C ILE A 31 -1.18 3.98 -13.85
N ALA A 32 -0.30 3.12 -14.40
CA ALA A 32 1.15 3.20 -14.25
C ALA A 32 1.70 4.56 -14.71
N GLU A 33 1.23 5.05 -15.85
CA GLU A 33 1.62 6.34 -16.41
C GLU A 33 1.20 7.51 -15.51
N ARG A 34 -0.06 7.55 -15.05
CA ARG A 34 -0.55 8.62 -14.16
C ARG A 34 0.12 8.60 -12.79
N GLN A 35 0.33 7.40 -12.24
CA GLN A 35 0.89 7.25 -10.90
C GLN A 35 2.41 7.25 -10.87
N ARG A 36 3.08 7.18 -12.03
CA ARG A 36 4.54 7.02 -12.19
C ARG A 36 5.06 5.80 -11.42
N ILE A 37 4.37 4.68 -11.59
CA ILE A 37 4.70 3.37 -11.01
C ILE A 37 4.98 2.42 -12.16
N SER A 38 6.01 1.57 -12.06
CA SER A 38 6.29 0.60 -13.11
C SER A 38 5.15 -0.41 -13.26
N ASP A 39 4.85 -0.81 -14.50
CA ASP A 39 3.80 -1.80 -14.81
C ASP A 39 3.96 -3.07 -13.97
N LYS A 40 5.19 -3.60 -13.89
CA LYS A 40 5.52 -4.82 -13.12
C LYS A 40 5.20 -4.68 -11.63
N TYR A 41 5.50 -3.53 -11.01
CA TYR A 41 5.20 -3.34 -9.59
C TYR A 41 3.69 -3.18 -9.38
N LEU A 42 3.05 -2.44 -10.28
CA LEU A 42 1.62 -2.23 -10.25
C LEU A 42 0.84 -3.54 -10.42
N GLU A 43 1.31 -4.48 -11.24
CA GLU A 43 0.72 -5.81 -11.42
C GLU A 43 0.56 -6.54 -10.08
N GLY A 44 1.59 -6.51 -9.23
CA GLY A 44 1.54 -7.10 -7.90
C GLY A 44 0.48 -6.45 -7.00
N ILE A 45 0.34 -5.13 -7.07
CA ILE A 45 -0.64 -4.38 -6.29
C ILE A 45 -2.06 -4.72 -6.75
N VAL A 46 -2.35 -4.61 -8.06
CA VAL A 46 -3.70 -4.88 -8.58
C VAL A 46 -4.09 -6.35 -8.45
N ALA A 47 -3.14 -7.28 -8.53
CA ALA A 47 -3.40 -8.69 -8.27
C ALA A 47 -3.89 -8.91 -6.83
N ARG A 48 -3.23 -8.27 -5.85
CA ARG A 48 -3.63 -8.36 -4.44
C ARG A 48 -4.98 -7.72 -4.18
N LEU A 49 -5.22 -6.52 -4.73
CA LEU A 49 -6.51 -5.85 -4.65
C LEU A 49 -7.62 -6.66 -5.32
N SER A 50 -7.33 -7.32 -6.45
CA SER A 50 -8.29 -8.19 -7.14
C SER A 50 -8.61 -9.43 -6.33
N ALA A 51 -7.61 -10.05 -5.71
CA ALA A 51 -7.79 -11.21 -4.83
C ALA A 51 -8.62 -10.87 -3.59
N ALA A 52 -8.44 -9.66 -3.05
CA ALA A 52 -9.26 -9.15 -1.95
C ALA A 52 -10.67 -8.68 -2.40
N GLY A 53 -10.98 -8.72 -3.70
CA GLY A 53 -12.28 -8.34 -4.24
C GLY A 53 -12.51 -6.83 -4.38
N TYR A 54 -11.47 -6.01 -4.27
CA TYR A 54 -11.57 -4.54 -4.31
C TYR A 54 -11.73 -4.01 -5.72
N VAL A 55 -11.14 -4.70 -6.68
CA VAL A 55 -11.20 -4.38 -8.11
C VAL A 55 -11.72 -5.57 -8.91
N LYS A 56 -12.47 -5.27 -9.97
CA LYS A 56 -12.86 -6.24 -11.00
C LYS A 56 -11.88 -6.13 -12.16
N SER A 57 -11.35 -7.26 -12.61
CA SER A 57 -10.48 -7.35 -13.78
C SER A 57 -11.26 -7.87 -14.99
N VAL A 58 -11.09 -7.23 -16.14
CA VAL A 58 -11.61 -7.67 -17.43
C VAL A 58 -10.44 -7.89 -18.38
N ARG A 59 -10.42 -9.00 -19.11
CA ARG A 59 -9.38 -9.31 -20.11
C ARG A 59 -9.77 -8.83 -21.51
N GLY A 60 -8.78 -8.75 -22.40
CA GLY A 60 -8.97 -8.44 -23.81
C GLY A 60 -8.70 -6.97 -24.17
N LYS A 61 -8.99 -6.61 -25.42
CA LYS A 61 -8.67 -5.29 -26.02
C LYS A 61 -9.25 -4.09 -25.26
N TYR A 62 -10.41 -4.27 -24.62
CA TYR A 62 -11.10 -3.26 -23.79
C TYR A 62 -11.09 -3.66 -22.30
N GLY A 63 -10.13 -4.49 -21.93
CA GLY A 63 -9.91 -4.96 -20.56
C GLY A 63 -9.30 -3.88 -19.67
N GLY A 64 -8.98 -4.28 -18.44
CA GLY A 64 -8.46 -3.41 -17.40
C GLY A 64 -9.16 -3.65 -16.08
N TYR A 65 -9.07 -2.67 -15.20
CA TYR A 65 -9.57 -2.71 -13.83
C TYR A 65 -10.63 -1.64 -13.60
N ARG A 66 -11.54 -1.92 -12.66
CA ARG A 66 -12.50 -0.96 -12.11
C ARG A 66 -12.81 -1.33 -10.67
N LEU A 67 -13.32 -0.38 -9.89
CA LEU A 67 -13.78 -0.66 -8.54
C LEU A 67 -14.92 -1.70 -8.55
N SER A 68 -14.90 -2.59 -7.56
CA SER A 68 -15.96 -3.57 -7.33
C SER A 68 -17.24 -2.98 -6.75
N LYS A 69 -17.11 -1.91 -5.96
CA LYS A 69 -18.13 -1.21 -5.16
C LYS A 69 -18.01 0.30 -5.34
N GLU A 70 -18.89 1.10 -4.73
CA GLU A 70 -18.76 2.56 -4.70
C GLU A 70 -17.62 3.00 -3.77
N PRO A 71 -16.93 4.14 -4.03
CA PRO A 71 -15.81 4.61 -3.19
C PRO A 71 -16.14 4.73 -1.69
N LYS A 72 -17.38 5.10 -1.34
CA LYS A 72 -17.85 5.22 0.05
C LYS A 72 -17.94 3.88 0.79
N GLU A 73 -17.85 2.76 0.08
CA GLU A 73 -17.93 1.41 0.66
C GLU A 73 -16.55 0.81 0.98
N TYR A 74 -15.47 1.55 0.73
CA TYR A 74 -14.10 1.15 1.03
C TYR A 74 -13.55 1.98 2.17
N THR A 75 -13.35 1.38 3.35
CA THR A 75 -12.62 2.08 4.41
C THR A 75 -11.12 2.11 4.09
N VAL A 76 -10.42 3.15 4.54
CA VAL A 76 -8.95 3.23 4.40
C VAL A 76 -8.29 2.07 5.14
N TYR A 77 -8.82 1.70 6.31
CA TYR A 77 -8.32 0.57 7.08
C TYR A 77 -8.36 -0.74 6.28
N ASP A 78 -9.49 -1.04 5.62
CA ASP A 78 -9.63 -2.29 4.88
C ASP A 78 -8.76 -2.32 3.61
N ILE A 79 -8.58 -1.16 2.95
CA ILE A 79 -7.63 -1.02 1.83
C ILE A 79 -6.21 -1.34 2.28
N LEU A 80 -5.76 -0.75 3.39
CA LEU A 80 -4.43 -1.01 3.94
C LEU A 80 -4.28 -2.46 4.35
N ARG A 81 -5.28 -3.05 5.02
CA ARG A 81 -5.30 -4.46 5.39
C ARG A 81 -5.21 -5.38 4.18
N ALA A 82 -5.87 -5.04 3.08
CA ALA A 82 -5.82 -5.81 1.84
C ALA A 82 -4.44 -5.71 1.17
N ALA A 83 -3.74 -4.58 1.30
CA ALA A 83 -2.47 -4.32 0.64
C ALA A 83 -1.25 -4.78 1.45
N GLU A 84 -1.29 -4.65 2.77
CA GLU A 84 -0.20 -4.97 3.68
C GLU A 84 -0.27 -6.42 4.15
N ASP A 85 0.88 -6.98 4.52
CA ASP A 85 0.95 -8.31 5.15
C ASP A 85 0.56 -8.23 6.63
N SER A 86 0.86 -7.11 7.30
CA SER A 86 0.36 -6.76 8.62
C SER A 86 0.21 -5.25 8.75
N ILE A 87 -0.81 -4.84 9.50
CA ILE A 87 -1.05 -3.44 9.90
C ILE A 87 -0.92 -3.25 11.41
N ALA A 88 -0.30 -4.21 12.10
CA ALA A 88 0.00 -4.10 13.52
C ALA A 88 1.13 -3.10 13.75
N LEU A 89 0.95 -2.23 14.74
CA LEU A 89 1.94 -1.22 15.13
C LEU A 89 3.19 -1.85 15.76
N VAL A 90 3.04 -3.01 16.40
CA VAL A 90 4.08 -3.78 17.06
C VAL A 90 3.87 -5.29 16.85
N ALA A 91 4.97 -6.05 16.84
CA ALA A 91 4.95 -7.49 16.55
C ALA A 91 4.04 -8.31 17.50
N CYS A 92 3.90 -7.89 18.75
CA CYS A 92 3.04 -8.59 19.71
C CYS A 92 1.53 -8.46 19.42
N LEU A 93 1.14 -7.62 18.44
CA LEU A 93 -0.24 -7.42 18.00
C LEU A 93 -0.48 -7.90 16.55
N GLU A 94 0.46 -8.63 15.95
CA GLU A 94 0.32 -9.14 14.58
C GLU A 94 -0.76 -10.22 14.45
N ASP A 95 -0.84 -11.10 15.45
CA ASP A 95 -1.80 -12.20 15.49
C ASP A 95 -3.07 -11.84 16.26
N GLU A 96 -4.20 -12.48 15.94
CA GLU A 96 -5.44 -12.35 16.70
C GLU A 96 -5.27 -12.78 18.17
N VAL A 97 -4.44 -13.79 18.40
CA VAL A 97 -4.05 -14.24 19.74
C VAL A 97 -2.59 -13.91 19.96
N ASN A 98 -2.32 -13.03 20.93
CA ASN A 98 -0.97 -12.57 21.25
C ASN A 98 -0.04 -13.73 21.64
N GLN A 99 0.92 -14.04 20.77
CA GLN A 99 1.91 -15.11 20.97
C GLN A 99 3.14 -14.66 21.78
N CYS A 100 3.21 -13.40 22.23
CA CYS A 100 4.36 -12.89 22.96
C CYS A 100 4.49 -13.60 24.33
N PRO A 101 5.62 -14.26 24.64
CA PRO A 101 5.81 -14.93 25.94
C PRO A 101 5.73 -13.97 27.14
N ARG A 102 5.94 -12.67 26.90
CA ARG A 102 5.91 -11.61 27.91
C ARG A 102 4.55 -10.94 28.04
N SER A 103 3.55 -11.28 27.23
CA SER A 103 2.26 -10.56 27.17
C SER A 103 1.62 -10.36 28.55
N LYS A 104 1.62 -11.39 29.39
CA LYS A 104 1.03 -11.37 30.75
C LYS A 104 1.73 -10.42 31.73
N THR A 105 2.99 -10.06 31.50
CA THR A 105 3.80 -9.23 32.41
C THR A 105 4.34 -7.97 31.72
N CYS A 106 3.98 -7.73 30.46
CA CYS A 106 4.48 -6.62 29.67
C CYS A 106 3.74 -5.33 30.05
N MET A 107 4.41 -4.45 30.78
CA MET A 107 3.82 -3.17 31.22
C MET A 107 3.44 -2.24 30.06
N THR A 108 4.07 -2.38 28.88
CA THR A 108 3.82 -1.51 27.73
C THR A 108 2.79 -2.09 26.75
N LEU A 109 2.37 -3.35 26.91
CA LEU A 109 1.40 -3.96 26.00
C LEU A 109 0.07 -3.18 25.94
N PRO A 110 -0.55 -2.77 27.07
CA PRO A 110 -1.80 -2.01 27.03
C PRO A 110 -1.70 -0.67 26.29
N LEU A 111 -0.52 -0.02 26.34
CA LEU A 111 -0.26 1.21 25.57
C LEU A 111 -0.35 0.93 24.06
N TRP A 112 0.29 -0.15 23.60
CA TRP A 112 0.27 -0.51 22.18
C TRP A 112 -1.12 -0.97 21.72
N GLU A 113 -1.84 -1.73 22.55
CA GLU A 113 -3.22 -2.15 22.27
C GLU A 113 -4.13 -0.93 22.11
N HIS A 114 -4.01 0.05 23.01
CA HIS A 114 -4.77 1.29 22.93
C HIS A 114 -4.43 2.08 21.66
N MET A 115 -3.15 2.23 21.33
CA MET A 115 -2.71 2.94 20.13
C MET A 115 -3.18 2.25 18.84
N GLN A 116 -3.14 0.90 18.80
CA GLN A 116 -3.66 0.10 17.69
C GLN A 116 -5.16 0.30 17.51
N ALA A 117 -5.92 0.31 18.62
CA ALA A 117 -7.36 0.53 18.60
C ALA A 117 -7.70 1.92 18.05
N GLN A 118 -6.99 2.96 18.49
CA GLN A 118 -7.19 4.33 18.00
C GLN A 118 -6.82 4.48 16.51
N PHE A 119 -5.70 3.89 16.09
CA PHE A 119 -5.32 3.87 14.68
C PHE A 119 -6.38 3.20 13.80
N LYS A 120 -6.86 2.02 14.23
CA LYS A 120 -7.93 1.30 13.55
C LYS A 120 -9.21 2.14 13.47
N GLU A 121 -9.68 2.65 14.61
CA GLU A 121 -10.91 3.43 14.69
C GLU A 121 -10.88 4.65 13.76
N TYR A 122 -9.76 5.37 13.71
CA TYR A 122 -9.60 6.51 12.82
C TYR A 122 -9.63 6.10 11.34
N MET A 123 -8.88 5.06 10.96
CA MET A 123 -8.80 4.61 9.58
C MET A 123 -10.08 3.92 9.08
N GLU A 124 -10.90 3.35 9.96
CA GLU A 124 -12.20 2.77 9.63
C GLU A 124 -13.27 3.85 9.37
N LYS A 125 -13.14 5.03 9.98
CA LYS A 125 -14.05 6.17 9.75
C LYS A 125 -13.85 6.82 8.38
N LEU A 126 -12.66 6.71 7.82
CA LEU A 126 -12.32 7.30 6.53
C LEU A 126 -12.60 6.31 5.39
N THR A 127 -13.24 6.80 4.34
CA THR A 127 -13.51 6.03 3.13
C THR A 127 -12.65 6.50 1.96
N LEU A 128 -12.58 5.71 0.88
CA LEU A 128 -11.99 6.16 -0.38
C LEU A 128 -12.71 7.39 -0.94
N GLN A 129 -14.02 7.57 -0.66
CA GLN A 129 -14.73 8.79 -1.03
C GLN A 129 -14.23 10.00 -0.26
N ASP A 130 -13.96 9.86 1.04
CA ASP A 130 -13.39 10.94 1.85
C ASP A 130 -11.99 11.31 1.34
N VAL A 131 -11.24 10.32 0.85
CA VAL A 131 -9.95 10.56 0.20
C VAL A 131 -10.08 11.41 -1.07
N LEU A 132 -11.06 11.08 -1.93
CA LEU A 132 -11.34 11.84 -3.15
C LEU A 132 -11.80 13.26 -2.83
N ASP A 133 -12.62 13.41 -1.81
CA ASP A 133 -13.19 14.69 -1.39
C ASP A 133 -12.20 15.52 -0.55
N LYS A 134 -11.04 14.95 -0.21
CA LYS A 134 -10.05 15.52 0.73
C LYS A 134 -10.67 15.87 2.09
N LYS A 135 -11.61 15.06 2.56
CA LYS A 135 -12.29 15.20 3.85
C LYS A 135 -11.54 14.42 4.90
N PHE A 136 -10.48 15.03 5.42
CA PHE A 136 -9.80 14.53 6.59
C PHE A 136 -9.66 15.68 7.57
N ASP A 137 -9.77 15.40 8.88
CA ASP A 137 -9.47 16.37 9.93
C ASP A 137 -7.95 16.59 10.00
N VAL A 138 -7.40 17.25 8.99
CA VAL A 138 -6.04 17.81 9.03
C VAL A 138 -6.18 19.21 9.59
N PRO A 139 -5.54 19.55 10.73
CA PRO A 139 -5.39 20.94 11.13
C PRO A 139 -4.87 21.72 9.92
N ALA A 140 -5.51 22.85 9.59
CA ALA A 140 -5.06 23.69 8.49
C ALA A 140 -3.57 23.96 8.68
N ASP A 141 -2.78 23.55 7.70
CA ASP A 141 -1.36 23.86 7.64
C ASP A 141 -1.26 25.36 7.37
N ASP A 142 -1.07 26.14 8.45
CA ASP A 142 -0.71 27.56 8.38
C ASP A 142 0.75 27.66 7.91
N GLY A 143 0.97 27.32 6.63
CA GLY A 143 2.11 27.64 5.80
C GLY A 143 3.51 27.46 6.39
N ASP A 144 4.21 26.41 5.93
CA ASP A 144 5.57 26.59 5.41
C ASP A 144 5.80 25.63 4.22
N ASP A 145 6.23 26.23 3.12
CA ASP A 145 6.49 25.63 1.82
C ASP A 145 7.60 24.58 1.89
N VAL A 146 7.25 23.30 2.03
CA VAL A 146 8.20 22.16 1.92
C VAL A 146 7.81 21.17 0.82
N THR A 147 7.14 21.63 -0.24
CA THR A 147 6.60 20.69 -1.26
C THR A 147 7.50 20.39 -2.46
N GLU A 148 8.71 20.97 -2.57
CA GLU A 148 9.67 20.55 -3.62
C GLU A 148 10.80 19.61 -3.15
N GLU A 149 11.20 19.62 -1.87
CA GLU A 149 12.38 18.85 -1.44
C GLU A 149 12.09 17.37 -1.11
N VAL A 150 10.90 17.05 -0.59
CA VAL A 150 10.60 15.71 -0.06
C VAL A 150 10.37 14.65 -1.15
N LEU A 151 10.09 15.07 -2.40
CA LEU A 151 9.96 14.15 -3.54
C LEU A 151 11.31 13.77 -4.18
N ALA A 152 12.36 14.55 -3.97
CA ALA A 152 13.69 14.28 -4.52
C ALA A 152 14.49 13.25 -3.68
N ASP A 153 14.26 13.21 -2.36
CA ASP A 153 15.03 12.36 -1.45
C ASP A 153 14.62 10.87 -1.47
N VAL A 154 13.37 10.55 -1.79
CA VAL A 154 12.92 9.15 -1.87
C VAL A 154 13.42 8.46 -3.16
N ALA A 155 13.71 9.22 -4.21
CA ALA A 155 14.21 8.69 -5.48
C ALA A 155 15.72 8.42 -5.49
N SER A 156 16.47 8.98 -4.54
CA SER A 156 17.94 8.95 -4.54
C SER A 156 18.55 7.85 -3.66
N SER A 157 17.73 7.09 -2.92
CA SER A 157 18.22 6.03 -2.00
C SER A 157 18.00 4.59 -2.51
N GLU A 158 17.54 4.38 -3.74
CA GLU A 158 17.30 3.03 -4.30
C GLU A 158 18.25 2.66 -5.46
N THR A 159 19.49 3.15 -5.44
CA THR A 159 20.56 2.64 -6.33
C THR A 159 21.81 2.26 -5.56
N SER A 160 21.73 1.20 -4.76
CA SER A 160 22.92 0.39 -4.50
C SER A 160 22.49 -1.04 -4.19
N ASP A 161 23.16 -1.96 -4.88
CA ASP A 161 23.19 -3.41 -4.64
C ASP A 161 22.07 -4.27 -5.22
N ASP A 162 22.18 -4.54 -6.53
CA ASP A 162 22.08 -5.94 -7.00
C ASP A 162 22.81 -6.08 -8.36
N THR A 163 24.12 -6.32 -8.33
CA THR A 163 24.88 -6.74 -9.52
C THR A 163 25.01 -8.25 -9.46
N PRO A 164 24.67 -9.04 -10.50
CA PRO A 164 24.78 -10.48 -10.43
C PRO A 164 26.25 -10.91 -10.36
N VAL A 165 26.64 -11.54 -9.25
CA VAL A 165 27.93 -12.20 -9.09
C VAL A 165 28.01 -13.35 -10.11
N LYS A 166 28.89 -13.22 -11.10
CA LYS A 166 29.26 -14.31 -11.99
C LYS A 166 30.01 -15.37 -11.17
N SER A 167 29.45 -16.57 -11.12
CA SER A 167 30.11 -17.74 -10.56
C SER A 167 31.16 -18.27 -11.54
N ASP A 168 32.42 -18.22 -11.13
CA ASP A 168 33.54 -18.88 -11.81
C ASP A 168 33.41 -20.41 -11.68
N THR A 169 33.17 -21.10 -12.80
CA THR A 169 33.37 -22.54 -12.89
C THR A 169 34.77 -22.82 -13.42
N VAL A 170 35.60 -23.38 -12.53
CA VAL A 170 36.96 -23.89 -12.75
C VAL A 170 36.98 -24.90 -13.90
N GLY A 171 37.88 -24.70 -14.87
CA GLY A 171 38.16 -25.63 -15.95
C GLY A 171 38.93 -26.88 -15.49
N PRO A 172 38.83 -28.01 -16.21
CA PRO A 172 39.48 -29.25 -15.80
C PRO A 172 40.98 -29.24 -16.15
N ALA A 173 41.79 -29.75 -15.22
CA ALA A 173 43.18 -30.09 -15.43
C ALA A 173 43.29 -31.41 -16.18
N SER A 174 44.04 -31.41 -17.29
CA SER A 174 44.52 -32.62 -17.97
C SER A 174 45.98 -32.84 -17.60
N VAL A 175 46.27 -34.00 -16.99
CA VAL A 175 47.45 -34.86 -17.27
C VAL A 175 47.03 -36.30 -16.99
#